data_AF-A0A0B4EY40-F1
#
_entry.id   AF-A0A0B4EY40-F1
#
_cell.length_a   1.000
_cell.length_b   1.000
_cell.length_c   1.000
_cell.angle_alpha   90.00
_cell.angle_beta   90.00
_cell.angle_gamma   90.00
#
_symmetry.space_group_name_H-M   'P 1'
#
loop_
_entity.id
_entity.type
_entity.pdbx_description
1 polymer ?
#
loop_
_entity_poly.entity_id
_entity_poly.type
_entity_poly.pdbx_seq_one_letter_code
_entity_poly.pdbx_strand_id
1 'polypeptide(L)'
;MAYAMGGPVGMTDVRAKDTPPISVNAQDNMLHIDNSPFRQEYKVLLCWDRGLTKGPDGQNFVFLPGTHKGNRNMRHDKDGNPWSTENDGVFLTDKALSDLLDFQKTVRGNSPTIVEVEYPAQPISVLFSAASLVHHRYRTEYGKPRSCIIAAFHLTAESPGSVINDKALNASRGLPGAVISCRDALTPSAFISLLIHEASRIEAKVGEIFQDNADSPSTSSSMVDIDALALKPDAMARWRETVINSPSASSIKLKRHVRLSTTKTRMGRDDLLIQITDVMVYDKHGLLDLILYHHGHEEVRKPARKLIWSMVPQQITTELAAWIGYGARVPDDVFSFSVADILEPQVLKSRADGLAIRVGECLHVATRGSGHAHAADRIRVWHSFHQLLIDLAESIVRCEKVETYILTNLFVFWTIHHLLPALDSETAMQGVEVGILYLRCYLASVLLVESA
;
A
#
# COMPACT_ATOMS: atom_id res chain seq x y z
N MET A 1 8.41 -3.84 -21.01
CA MET A 1 7.84 -4.53 -19.82
C MET A 1 7.83 -6.04 -19.98
N ALA A 2 6.95 -6.64 -20.80
CA ALA A 2 6.90 -8.11 -20.97
C ALA A 2 8.26 -8.76 -21.30
N TYR A 3 9.03 -8.15 -22.22
CA TYR A 3 10.40 -8.56 -22.53
C TYR A 3 11.32 -8.51 -21.30
N ALA A 4 11.28 -7.42 -20.53
CA ALA A 4 12.12 -7.23 -19.33
C ALA A 4 11.76 -8.20 -18.20
N MET A 5 10.48 -8.58 -18.11
CA MET A 5 9.97 -9.54 -17.13
C MET A 5 10.17 -11.00 -17.57
N GLY A 6 10.53 -11.24 -18.83
CA GLY A 6 10.80 -12.59 -19.34
C GLY A 6 9.55 -13.45 -19.60
N GLY A 7 8.37 -12.84 -19.78
CA GLY A 7 7.16 -13.63 -20.01
C GLY A 7 5.88 -12.83 -20.26
N PRO A 8 4.75 -13.53 -20.43
CA PRO A 8 3.43 -12.89 -20.54
C PRO A 8 3.11 -12.09 -19.29
N VAL A 9 2.54 -10.90 -19.48
CA VAL A 9 2.18 -9.98 -18.40
C VAL A 9 0.67 -9.78 -18.35
N GLY A 10 0.13 -9.75 -17.14
CA GLY A 10 -1.27 -9.47 -16.85
C GLY A 10 -1.41 -8.23 -15.98
N MET A 11 -2.47 -7.46 -16.21
CA MET A 11 -2.85 -6.35 -15.35
C MET A 11 -3.49 -6.89 -14.07
N THR A 12 -2.94 -6.48 -12.92
CA THR A 12 -3.33 -6.97 -11.59
C THR A 12 -4.14 -5.98 -10.78
N ASP A 13 -3.98 -4.69 -11.09
CA ASP A 13 -4.68 -3.59 -10.43
C ASP A 13 -4.78 -2.42 -11.41
N VAL A 14 -5.93 -1.74 -11.40
CA VAL A 14 -6.12 -0.48 -12.10
C VAL A 14 -6.90 0.47 -11.21
N ARG A 15 -6.37 1.69 -11.06
CA ARG A 15 -6.96 2.73 -10.22
C ARG A 15 -7.00 4.04 -10.96
N ALA A 16 -8.18 4.66 -10.99
CA ALA A 16 -8.30 6.07 -11.34
C ALA A 16 -8.29 6.89 -10.04
N LYS A 17 -7.54 7.99 -10.05
CA LYS A 17 -7.41 8.90 -8.89
C LYS A 17 -7.54 10.33 -9.36
N ASP A 18 -8.55 11.03 -8.85
CA ASP A 18 -8.56 12.48 -8.80
C ASP A 18 -7.90 12.91 -7.50
N THR A 19 -6.94 13.82 -7.60
CA THR A 19 -6.25 14.32 -6.41
C THR A 19 -6.34 15.82 -6.34
N PRO A 20 -7.18 16.36 -5.45
CA PRO A 20 -7.16 17.77 -5.16
C PRO A 20 -5.85 18.11 -4.42
N PRO A 21 -5.36 19.36 -4.50
CA PRO A 21 -4.52 19.90 -3.45
C PRO A 21 -5.32 19.78 -2.15
N ILE A 22 -4.66 19.64 -1.01
CA ILE A 22 -5.28 19.45 0.32
C ILE A 22 -5.41 17.96 0.69
N SER A 23 -4.62 17.62 1.72
CA SER A 23 -4.47 16.34 2.39
C SER A 23 -3.30 15.52 1.86
N VAL A 24 -2.12 15.88 2.38
CA VAL A 24 -1.01 14.95 2.54
C VAL A 24 -1.58 13.77 3.32
N ASN A 25 -1.86 12.64 2.66
CA ASN A 25 -1.77 11.39 3.40
C ASN A 25 -0.28 11.20 3.62
N ALA A 26 0.11 10.87 4.85
CA ALA A 26 1.50 10.79 5.26
C ALA A 26 2.40 10.06 4.25
N GLN A 27 1.89 8.99 3.64
CA GLN A 27 2.63 8.15 2.69
C GLN A 27 2.82 8.74 1.29
N ASP A 28 2.01 9.70 0.85
CA ASP A 28 2.08 10.16 -0.55
C ASP A 28 3.41 10.86 -0.85
N ASN A 29 3.92 11.66 0.10
CA ASN A 29 5.17 12.41 -0.02
C ASN A 29 6.41 11.62 0.41
N MET A 30 6.22 10.40 0.91
CA MET A 30 7.34 9.61 1.39
C MET A 30 8.14 9.07 0.22
N LEU A 31 9.45 9.25 0.23
CA LEU A 31 10.32 8.60 -0.74
C LEU A 31 10.37 7.08 -0.46
N HIS A 32 9.95 6.26 -1.43
CA HIS A 32 9.83 4.83 -1.24
C HIS A 32 10.03 4.01 -2.51
N ILE A 33 10.10 2.68 -2.35
CA ILE A 33 9.77 1.68 -3.37
C ILE A 33 8.47 1.01 -2.97
N ASP A 34 7.67 0.55 -3.93
CA ASP A 34 6.42 -0.14 -3.59
C ASP A 34 6.70 -1.43 -2.78
N ASN A 35 5.70 -1.88 -2.01
CA ASN A 35 5.79 -3.04 -1.11
C ASN A 35 5.77 -4.39 -1.85
N SER A 36 6.63 -4.56 -2.85
CA SER A 36 6.89 -5.80 -3.61
C SER A 36 8.41 -5.97 -3.76
N PRO A 37 9.13 -6.55 -2.77
CA PRO A 37 10.60 -6.55 -2.78
C PRO A 37 11.25 -7.53 -3.74
N PHE A 38 10.59 -8.64 -4.04
CA PHE A 38 11.24 -9.78 -4.71
C PHE A 38 10.63 -10.12 -6.06
N ARG A 39 9.48 -9.53 -6.38
CA ARG A 39 8.80 -9.71 -7.66
C ARG A 39 8.93 -8.45 -8.52
N GLN A 40 8.97 -8.66 -9.82
CA GLN A 40 8.93 -7.56 -10.78
C GLN A 40 7.50 -7.08 -10.93
N GLU A 41 7.15 -5.97 -10.28
CA GLU A 41 5.95 -5.20 -10.58
C GLU A 41 6.32 -4.01 -11.45
N TYR A 42 5.63 -3.85 -12.57
CA TYR A 42 5.71 -2.63 -13.37
C TYR A 42 4.41 -1.84 -13.26
N LYS A 43 4.53 -0.52 -13.22
CA LYS A 43 3.38 0.39 -13.26
C LYS A 43 3.45 1.28 -14.47
N VAL A 44 2.27 1.50 -15.05
CA VAL A 44 2.03 2.56 -16.03
C VAL A 44 1.17 3.63 -15.36
N LEU A 45 1.67 4.85 -15.33
CA LEU A 45 0.93 6.05 -14.90
C LEU A 45 0.55 6.83 -16.13
N LEU A 46 -0.73 7.17 -16.28
CA LEU A 46 -1.17 8.23 -17.18
C LEU A 46 -1.58 9.42 -16.32
N CYS A 47 -0.97 10.57 -16.53
CA CYS A 47 -1.18 11.78 -15.73
C CYS A 47 -1.64 12.96 -16.60
N TRP A 48 -2.65 13.69 -16.13
CA TRP A 48 -3.14 14.92 -16.77
C TRP A 48 -3.74 15.89 -15.74
N ASP A 49 -3.88 17.15 -16.14
CA ASP A 49 -4.58 18.18 -15.38
C ASP A 49 -6.10 17.94 -15.44
N ARG A 50 -6.76 17.94 -14.29
CA ARG A 50 -8.15 17.47 -14.18
C ARG A 50 -9.09 18.29 -15.06
N GLY A 51 -9.80 17.60 -15.96
CA GLY A 51 -10.75 18.23 -16.88
C GLY A 51 -10.10 18.89 -18.10
N LEU A 52 -8.79 18.77 -18.28
CA LEU A 52 -8.04 19.38 -19.38
C LEU A 52 -7.20 18.33 -20.14
N THR A 53 -6.94 18.59 -21.42
CA THR A 53 -5.98 17.81 -22.23
C THR A 53 -4.56 18.38 -22.09
N LYS A 54 -4.11 18.55 -20.85
CA LYS A 54 -2.79 19.08 -20.48
C LYS A 54 -2.12 18.13 -19.51
N GLY A 55 -0.79 18.11 -19.49
CA GLY A 55 -0.08 17.27 -18.54
C GLY A 55 -0.01 17.88 -17.14
N PRO A 56 0.62 17.16 -16.21
CA PRO A 56 0.69 17.58 -14.82
C PRO A 56 1.60 18.81 -14.67
N ASP A 57 1.13 19.77 -13.87
CA ASP A 57 1.76 21.06 -13.54
C ASP A 57 1.67 21.29 -12.02
N GLY A 58 1.90 20.22 -11.27
CA GLY A 58 1.64 20.16 -9.84
C GLY A 58 1.25 18.77 -9.36
N GLN A 59 1.63 18.49 -8.12
CA GLN A 59 1.54 17.16 -7.52
C GLN A 59 2.20 16.05 -8.35
N ASN A 60 3.40 16.32 -8.87
CA ASN A 60 4.04 15.52 -9.91
C ASN A 60 4.55 14.17 -9.39
N PHE A 61 4.75 13.23 -10.32
CA PHE A 61 5.50 12.01 -10.03
C PHE A 61 6.98 12.35 -9.99
N VAL A 62 7.68 11.93 -8.93
CA VAL A 62 9.12 12.18 -8.77
C VAL A 62 9.82 10.85 -8.60
N PHE A 63 10.94 10.67 -9.30
CA PHE A 63 11.72 9.45 -9.22
C PHE A 63 13.21 9.69 -9.33
N LEU A 64 13.99 8.70 -8.88
CA LEU A 64 15.43 8.72 -8.90
C LEU A 64 15.92 7.73 -9.97
N PRO A 65 16.36 8.21 -11.16
CA PRO A 65 16.81 7.34 -12.24
C PRO A 65 17.96 6.43 -11.79
N GLY A 66 18.02 5.21 -12.35
CA GLY A 66 19.07 4.23 -12.04
C GLY A 66 18.86 3.43 -10.75
N THR A 67 18.02 3.88 -9.80
CA THR A 67 17.87 3.15 -8.53
C THR A 67 17.20 1.79 -8.69
N HIS A 68 16.44 1.58 -9.77
CA HIS A 68 15.81 0.30 -10.12
C HIS A 68 16.80 -0.84 -10.37
N LYS A 69 18.10 -0.53 -10.53
CA LYS A 69 19.19 -1.51 -10.63
C LYS A 69 19.68 -1.98 -9.25
N GLY A 70 19.21 -1.36 -8.17
CA GLY A 70 19.52 -1.76 -6.80
C GLY A 70 18.65 -2.92 -6.34
N ASN A 71 19.12 -3.57 -5.29
CA ASN A 71 18.35 -4.57 -4.57
C ASN A 71 17.94 -4.00 -3.21
N ARG A 72 16.77 -4.42 -2.72
CA ARG A 72 16.39 -4.12 -1.34
C ARG A 72 17.34 -4.84 -0.38
N ASN A 73 17.55 -4.26 0.79
CA ASN A 73 18.27 -4.92 1.87
C ASN A 73 17.57 -6.25 2.23
N MET A 74 18.31 -7.36 2.13
CA MET A 74 17.85 -8.68 2.51
C MET A 74 18.47 -9.08 3.84
N ARG A 75 17.61 -9.41 4.79
CA ARG A 75 17.95 -10.01 6.08
C ARG A 75 17.80 -11.53 5.94
N HIS A 76 18.43 -12.28 6.84
CA HIS A 76 18.26 -13.73 6.91
C HIS A 76 17.73 -14.08 8.30
N ASP A 77 16.78 -15.01 8.37
CA ASP A 77 16.34 -15.57 9.65
C ASP A 77 17.37 -16.59 10.19
N LYS A 78 17.07 -17.18 11.36
CA LYS A 78 17.92 -18.19 12.01
C LYS A 78 18.14 -19.46 11.17
N ASP A 79 17.22 -19.74 10.24
CA ASP A 79 17.23 -20.92 9.38
C ASP A 79 17.85 -20.59 8.01
N GLY A 80 18.30 -19.35 7.81
CA GLY A 80 18.93 -18.87 6.58
C GLY A 80 17.96 -18.44 5.50
N ASN A 81 16.66 -18.33 5.79
CA ASN A 81 15.69 -17.86 4.79
C ASN A 81 15.76 -16.34 4.63
N PRO A 82 15.81 -15.82 3.38
CA PRO A 82 15.86 -14.38 3.14
C PRO A 82 14.49 -13.72 3.38
N TRP A 83 14.50 -12.56 4.01
CA TRP A 83 13.32 -11.72 4.22
C TRP A 83 13.72 -10.23 4.23
N SER A 84 12.74 -9.35 4.08
CA SER A 84 12.90 -7.89 4.20
C SER A 84 11.66 -7.30 4.86
N THR A 85 11.62 -5.98 5.09
CA THR A 85 10.43 -5.32 5.61
C THR A 85 9.97 -4.13 4.77
N GLU A 86 8.77 -3.63 5.06
CA GLU A 86 8.24 -2.41 4.45
C GLU A 86 9.11 -1.18 4.80
N ASN A 87 9.70 -1.13 6.00
CA ASN A 87 10.59 -0.03 6.38
C ASN A 87 11.90 -0.01 5.57
N ASP A 88 12.42 -1.17 5.15
CA ASP A 88 13.62 -1.25 4.29
C ASP A 88 13.38 -0.63 2.89
N GLY A 89 12.14 -0.27 2.55
CA GLY A 89 11.75 0.39 1.30
C GLY A 89 11.46 1.89 1.42
N VAL A 90 11.75 2.52 2.57
CA VAL A 90 11.41 3.92 2.87
C VAL A 90 12.66 4.76 3.14
N PHE A 91 12.76 5.93 2.49
CA PHE A 91 13.97 6.77 2.47
C PHE A 91 13.73 8.18 3.03
N LEU A 92 13.35 8.26 4.32
CA LEU A 92 12.99 9.54 4.96
C LEU A 92 14.06 10.16 5.86
N THR A 93 15.16 9.46 6.12
CA THR A 93 16.24 10.02 6.95
C THR A 93 17.33 10.60 6.08
N ASP A 94 18.05 11.60 6.60
CA ASP A 94 19.24 12.14 5.93
C ASP A 94 20.22 11.05 5.52
N LYS A 95 20.45 10.08 6.41
CA LYS A 95 21.33 8.95 6.14
C LYS A 95 20.81 8.09 4.98
N ALA A 96 19.56 7.63 5.04
CA ALA A 96 18.98 6.77 4.00
C ALA A 96 18.94 7.46 2.64
N LEU A 97 18.64 8.77 2.61
CA LEU A 97 18.66 9.55 1.38
C LEU A 97 20.08 9.74 0.84
N SER A 98 21.05 10.04 1.68
CA SER A 98 22.46 10.16 1.26
C SER A 98 23.00 8.84 0.71
N ASP A 99 22.78 7.72 1.42
CA ASP A 99 23.17 6.38 0.97
C ASP A 99 22.55 6.05 -0.41
N LEU A 100 21.29 6.44 -0.62
CA LEU A 100 20.59 6.24 -1.89
C LEU A 100 21.17 7.09 -3.04
N LEU A 101 21.53 8.34 -2.78
CA LEU A 101 22.14 9.22 -3.78
C LEU A 101 23.57 8.76 -4.14
N ASP A 102 24.33 8.26 -3.17
CA ASP A 102 25.65 7.67 -3.40
C ASP A 102 25.56 6.38 -4.23
N PHE A 103 24.57 5.54 -3.94
CA PHE A 103 24.24 4.38 -4.76
C PHE A 103 23.90 4.81 -6.20
N GLN A 104 23.01 5.81 -6.37
CA GLN A 104 22.63 6.31 -7.69
C GLN A 104 23.84 6.81 -8.49
N LYS A 105 24.72 7.57 -7.83
CA LYS A 105 25.96 8.08 -8.41
C LYS A 105 26.86 6.94 -8.91
N THR A 106 26.99 5.89 -8.09
CA THR A 106 27.79 4.70 -8.43
C THR A 106 27.22 3.98 -9.66
N VAL A 107 25.89 3.80 -9.71
CA VAL A 107 25.22 3.08 -10.79
C VAL A 107 25.19 3.84 -12.11
N ARG A 108 25.03 5.17 -12.05
CA ARG A 108 24.93 6.02 -13.25
C ARG A 108 26.27 6.56 -13.74
N GLY A 109 27.29 6.59 -12.88
CA GLY A 109 28.59 7.21 -13.19
C GLY A 109 28.56 8.74 -13.23
N ASN A 110 27.44 9.37 -12.89
CA ASN A 110 27.19 10.81 -12.97
C ASN A 110 26.71 11.36 -11.62
N SER A 111 26.67 12.69 -11.48
CA SER A 111 26.10 13.35 -10.31
C SER A 111 24.65 12.91 -10.04
N PRO A 112 24.22 12.84 -8.76
CA PRO A 112 22.85 12.47 -8.44
C PRO A 112 21.84 13.37 -9.16
N THR A 113 20.80 12.75 -9.69
CA THR A 113 19.72 13.39 -10.43
C THR A 113 18.39 12.98 -9.82
N ILE A 114 17.49 13.94 -9.71
CA ILE A 114 16.11 13.73 -9.32
C ILE A 114 15.25 14.25 -10.46
N VAL A 115 14.31 13.44 -10.93
CA VAL A 115 13.43 13.81 -12.02
C VAL A 115 12.05 14.09 -11.46
N GLU A 116 11.52 15.28 -11.73
CA GLU A 116 10.13 15.64 -11.46
C GLU A 116 9.36 15.70 -12.77
N VAL A 117 8.34 14.86 -12.91
CA VAL A 117 7.54 14.76 -14.14
C VAL A 117 6.50 15.88 -14.20
N GLU A 118 6.99 17.10 -14.39
CA GLU A 118 6.22 18.29 -14.73
C GLU A 118 6.20 18.46 -16.25
N TYR A 119 5.04 18.32 -16.88
CA TYR A 119 4.94 18.31 -18.34
C TYR A 119 3.63 18.96 -18.82
N PRO A 120 3.46 20.28 -18.66
CA PRO A 120 2.17 20.95 -18.82
C PRO A 120 1.62 20.94 -20.25
N ALA A 121 2.46 20.71 -21.25
CA ALA A 121 2.08 20.81 -22.67
C ALA A 121 1.03 19.77 -23.08
N GLN A 122 1.14 18.53 -22.58
CA GLN A 122 0.26 17.42 -22.96
C GLN A 122 0.25 16.32 -21.88
N PRO A 123 -0.80 15.48 -21.82
CA PRO A 123 -0.80 14.31 -20.94
C PRO A 123 0.46 13.46 -21.10
N ILE A 124 0.94 12.89 -19.99
CA ILE A 124 2.18 12.12 -19.97
C ILE A 124 1.95 10.71 -19.42
N SER A 125 2.63 9.74 -20.04
CA SER A 125 2.67 8.36 -19.57
C SER A 125 4.05 8.02 -19.01
N VAL A 126 4.09 7.39 -17.83
CA VAL A 126 5.32 6.93 -17.18
C VAL A 126 5.25 5.43 -16.97
N LEU A 127 6.24 4.69 -17.50
CA LEU A 127 6.42 3.26 -17.26
C LEU A 127 7.64 3.07 -16.35
N PHE A 128 7.47 2.37 -15.23
CA PHE A 128 8.58 2.12 -14.30
C PHE A 128 8.45 0.79 -13.55
N SER A 129 9.59 0.28 -13.07
CA SER A 129 9.65 -0.86 -12.15
C SER A 129 9.27 -0.38 -10.74
N ALA A 130 8.03 -0.64 -10.33
CA ALA A 130 7.46 -0.20 -9.06
C ALA A 130 8.16 -0.83 -7.84
N ALA A 131 8.60 -2.08 -8.01
CA ALA A 131 9.28 -2.86 -6.98
C ALA A 131 10.69 -2.35 -6.61
N SER A 132 11.35 -1.60 -7.50
CA SER A 132 12.77 -1.23 -7.34
C SER A 132 13.11 0.23 -7.65
N LEU A 133 12.34 0.94 -8.47
CA LEU A 133 12.58 2.36 -8.73
C LEU A 133 12.14 3.16 -7.50
N VAL A 134 13.06 3.95 -6.92
CA VAL A 134 12.74 4.82 -5.81
C VAL A 134 11.98 6.01 -6.37
N HIS A 135 10.78 6.21 -5.84
CA HIS A 135 9.85 7.21 -6.30
C HIS A 135 8.97 7.69 -5.16
N HIS A 136 8.28 8.78 -5.41
CA HIS A 136 7.17 9.21 -4.59
C HIS A 136 6.25 10.11 -5.40
N ARG A 137 5.16 10.50 -4.75
CA ARG A 137 4.28 11.49 -5.29
C ARG A 137 4.46 12.78 -4.50
N TYR A 138 5.07 13.78 -5.11
CA TYR A 138 5.10 15.09 -4.49
C TYR A 138 3.66 15.60 -4.35
N ARG A 139 3.16 15.85 -3.13
CA ARG A 139 1.90 16.54 -2.85
C ARG A 139 2.17 17.79 -2.06
N THR A 140 1.50 18.84 -2.48
CA THR A 140 1.58 20.18 -1.91
C THR A 140 0.19 20.59 -1.40
N GLU A 141 0.16 21.43 -0.36
CA GLU A 141 -1.09 22.04 0.13
C GLU A 141 -1.74 22.96 -0.93
N TYR A 142 -0.92 23.44 -1.88
CA TYR A 142 -1.29 24.35 -2.96
C TYR A 142 -0.94 23.74 -4.32
N GLY A 143 -1.62 24.12 -5.41
CA GLY A 143 -1.31 23.66 -6.77
C GLY A 143 -2.56 23.28 -7.54
N LYS A 144 -2.39 22.72 -8.74
CA LYS A 144 -3.52 22.24 -9.56
C LYS A 144 -3.92 20.81 -9.19
N PRO A 145 -5.21 20.46 -9.30
CA PRO A 145 -5.65 19.09 -9.15
C PRO A 145 -5.10 18.22 -10.28
N ARG A 146 -4.65 17.02 -9.95
CA ARG A 146 -4.14 16.06 -10.94
C ARG A 146 -5.06 14.86 -11.03
N SER A 147 -5.40 14.46 -12.25
CA SER A 147 -6.04 13.18 -12.53
C SER A 147 -4.99 12.18 -13.00
N CYS A 148 -5.14 10.92 -12.57
CA CYS A 148 -4.20 9.87 -12.91
C CYS A 148 -4.88 8.51 -13.02
N ILE A 149 -4.47 7.73 -14.03
CA ILE A 149 -4.73 6.28 -14.09
C ILE A 149 -3.43 5.57 -13.77
N ILE A 150 -3.50 4.61 -12.85
CA ILE A 150 -2.39 3.75 -12.45
C ILE A 150 -2.79 2.32 -12.79
N ALA A 151 -2.01 1.66 -13.63
CA ALA A 151 -2.16 0.23 -13.92
C ALA A 151 -0.90 -0.52 -13.48
N ALA A 152 -1.06 -1.59 -12.69
CA ALA A 152 0.02 -2.45 -12.24
C ALA A 152 0.01 -3.79 -12.99
N PHE A 153 1.20 -4.26 -13.36
CA PHE A 153 1.40 -5.44 -14.19
C PHE A 153 2.40 -6.40 -13.54
N HIS A 154 2.07 -7.69 -13.60
CA HIS A 154 2.89 -8.81 -13.14
C HIS A 154 2.99 -9.88 -14.22
N LEU A 155 3.94 -10.81 -14.07
CA LEU A 155 3.94 -12.04 -14.85
C LEU A 155 2.64 -12.80 -14.59
N THR A 156 1.99 -13.32 -15.63
CA THR A 156 0.74 -14.09 -15.46
C THR A 156 0.92 -15.28 -14.52
N ALA A 157 2.06 -15.97 -14.63
CA ALA A 157 2.44 -17.10 -13.77
C ALA A 157 2.61 -16.74 -12.28
N GLU A 158 2.88 -15.48 -11.96
CA GLU A 158 3.12 -14.99 -10.60
C GLU A 158 1.98 -14.09 -10.09
N SER A 159 0.91 -13.96 -10.88
CA SER A 159 -0.10 -12.90 -10.76
C SER A 159 -1.08 -13.12 -9.59
N PRO A 160 -1.29 -12.10 -8.74
CA PRO A 160 -2.30 -11.97 -7.70
C PRO A 160 -3.67 -12.56 -7.94
N GLY A 161 -4.35 -11.86 -8.85
CA GLY A 161 -4.44 -12.16 -10.27
C GLY A 161 -5.32 -11.10 -10.99
N SER A 162 -6.23 -11.47 -11.90
CA SER A 162 -7.20 -10.65 -12.65
C SER A 162 -8.08 -9.71 -11.81
N VAL A 163 -8.26 -8.52 -12.39
CA VAL A 163 -9.14 -7.41 -11.98
C VAL A 163 -10.60 -7.64 -12.40
N ILE A 164 -10.85 -8.53 -13.36
CA ILE A 164 -12.15 -8.69 -14.01
C ILE A 164 -12.61 -10.15 -13.88
N ASN A 165 -13.89 -10.32 -13.50
CA ASN A 165 -14.56 -11.61 -13.39
C ASN A 165 -14.49 -12.36 -14.72
N ASP A 166 -14.07 -13.62 -14.71
CA ASP A 166 -13.78 -14.46 -15.89
C ASP A 166 -14.94 -14.53 -16.90
N LYS A 167 -16.17 -14.23 -16.47
CA LYS A 167 -17.36 -14.16 -17.34
C LYS A 167 -17.36 -12.98 -18.32
N ALA A 168 -16.54 -11.94 -18.12
CA ALA A 168 -16.68 -10.67 -18.85
C ALA A 168 -15.72 -10.50 -20.04
N LEU A 169 -14.72 -11.37 -20.22
CA LEU A 169 -13.68 -11.15 -21.23
C LEU A 169 -13.33 -12.42 -22.01
N ASN A 170 -13.88 -12.51 -23.22
CA ASN A 170 -13.35 -13.40 -24.23
C ASN A 170 -11.94 -12.94 -24.65
N ALA A 171 -11.00 -13.87 -24.72
CA ALA A 171 -9.68 -13.69 -25.35
C ALA A 171 -9.76 -13.29 -26.84
N SER A 172 -10.96 -13.26 -27.43
CA SER A 172 -11.24 -12.76 -28.79
C SER A 172 -11.03 -11.25 -28.97
N ARG A 173 -10.59 -10.51 -27.93
CA ARG A 173 -10.33 -9.06 -27.97
C ARG A 173 -8.87 -8.69 -28.30
N GLY A 174 -8.08 -9.65 -28.80
CA GLY A 174 -6.68 -9.43 -29.16
C GLY A 174 -5.77 -9.19 -27.95
N LEU A 175 -4.58 -8.64 -28.20
CA LEU A 175 -3.54 -8.45 -27.18
C LEU A 175 -4.01 -7.60 -25.96
N PRO A 176 -4.76 -6.48 -26.11
CA PRO A 176 -5.26 -5.72 -24.97
C PRO A 176 -6.22 -6.53 -24.10
N GLY A 177 -7.10 -7.33 -24.73
CA GLY A 177 -7.98 -8.25 -24.02
C GLY A 177 -7.18 -9.21 -23.15
N ALA A 178 -6.19 -9.89 -23.75
CA ALA A 178 -5.37 -10.89 -23.08
C ALA A 178 -4.60 -10.33 -21.86
N VAL A 179 -4.04 -9.11 -21.97
CA VAL A 179 -3.35 -8.44 -20.87
C VAL A 179 -4.30 -8.08 -19.72
N ILE A 180 -5.57 -7.77 -20.03
CA ILE A 180 -6.57 -7.39 -19.04
C ILE A 180 -7.23 -8.63 -18.37
N SER A 181 -7.40 -9.73 -19.12
CA SER A 181 -8.39 -10.77 -18.77
C SER A 181 -7.87 -12.10 -18.24
N CYS A 182 -6.60 -12.48 -18.45
CA CYS A 182 -6.20 -13.89 -18.26
C CYS A 182 -5.15 -14.10 -17.18
N ARG A 183 -5.58 -14.66 -16.02
CA ARG A 183 -4.68 -15.26 -15.00
C ARG A 183 -4.05 -16.56 -15.53
N ASP A 184 -4.89 -17.49 -15.98
CA ASP A 184 -4.47 -18.91 -16.09
C ASP A 184 -4.42 -19.45 -17.53
N ALA A 185 -4.89 -18.67 -18.51
CA ALA A 185 -5.06 -19.15 -19.89
C ALA A 185 -4.01 -18.62 -20.89
N LEU A 186 -3.18 -17.65 -20.51
CA LEU A 186 -2.23 -17.04 -21.42
C LEU A 186 -0.88 -17.74 -21.37
N THR A 187 -0.80 -18.88 -22.06
CA THR A 187 0.46 -19.60 -22.24
C THR A 187 1.48 -18.73 -22.99
N PRO A 188 2.80 -18.97 -22.79
CA PRO A 188 3.82 -18.26 -23.56
C PRO A 188 3.60 -18.35 -25.08
N SER A 189 3.15 -19.50 -25.59
CA SER A 189 2.87 -19.69 -27.03
C SER A 189 1.67 -18.88 -27.51
N ALA A 190 0.58 -18.82 -26.73
CA ALA A 190 -0.57 -17.99 -27.04
C ALA A 190 -0.22 -16.49 -27.02
N PHE A 191 0.58 -16.07 -26.05
CA PHE A 191 1.05 -14.68 -25.97
C PHE A 191 1.93 -14.29 -27.16
N ILE A 192 2.89 -15.14 -27.52
CA ILE A 192 3.73 -14.91 -28.71
C ILE A 192 2.87 -14.83 -29.97
N SER A 193 1.85 -15.69 -30.12
CA SER A 193 0.94 -15.66 -31.27
C SER A 193 0.18 -14.33 -31.35
N LEU A 194 -0.28 -13.79 -30.22
CA LEU A 194 -0.91 -12.47 -30.15
C LEU A 194 0.06 -11.34 -30.48
N LEU A 195 1.32 -11.42 -30.02
CA LEU A 195 2.35 -10.45 -30.36
C LEU A 195 2.68 -10.45 -31.86
N ILE A 196 2.77 -11.63 -32.48
CA ILE A 196 2.96 -11.76 -33.93
C ILE A 196 1.78 -11.17 -34.69
N HIS A 197 0.55 -11.45 -34.24
CA HIS A 197 -0.65 -10.89 -34.86
C HIS A 197 -0.71 -9.36 -34.79
N GLU A 198 -0.27 -8.77 -33.68
CA GLU A 198 -0.25 -7.30 -33.47
C GLU A 198 1.08 -6.64 -33.88
N ALA A 199 2.03 -7.40 -34.44
CA ALA A 199 3.41 -6.95 -34.67
C ALA A 199 3.46 -5.66 -35.51
N SER A 200 2.71 -5.59 -36.61
CA SER A 200 2.67 -4.40 -37.46
C SER A 200 2.12 -3.17 -36.74
N ARG A 201 1.15 -3.35 -35.83
CA ARG A 201 0.59 -2.25 -35.03
C ARG A 201 1.58 -1.77 -33.97
N ILE A 202 2.28 -2.70 -33.34
CA ILE A 202 3.35 -2.42 -32.37
C ILE A 202 4.48 -1.67 -33.07
N GLU A 203 4.95 -2.17 -34.21
CA GLU A 203 6.01 -1.54 -35.01
C GLU A 203 5.63 -0.13 -35.44
N ALA A 204 4.41 0.07 -35.96
CA ALA A 204 3.92 1.38 -36.34
C ALA A 204 3.91 2.36 -35.15
N LYS A 205 3.46 1.92 -33.96
CA LYS A 205 3.42 2.78 -32.76
C LYS A 205 4.82 3.08 -32.21
N VAL A 206 5.73 2.11 -32.26
CA VAL A 206 7.15 2.32 -31.93
C VAL A 206 7.74 3.35 -32.89
N GLY A 207 7.51 3.20 -34.20
CA GLY A 207 7.91 4.18 -35.21
C GLY A 207 7.38 5.58 -34.91
N GLU A 208 6.10 5.72 -34.55
CA GLU A 208 5.50 7.01 -34.16
C GLU A 208 6.21 7.64 -32.95
N ILE A 209 6.48 6.86 -31.89
CA ILE A 209 7.06 7.36 -30.63
C ILE A 209 8.53 7.81 -30.80
N PHE A 210 9.28 7.13 -31.67
CA PHE A 210 10.71 7.38 -31.89
C PHE A 210 11.00 8.26 -33.13
N GLN A 211 9.98 8.66 -33.89
CA GLN A 211 10.15 9.61 -34.98
C GLN A 211 10.22 11.05 -34.45
N ASP A 212 11.37 11.71 -34.64
CA ASP A 212 11.56 13.15 -34.43
C ASP A 212 10.82 13.94 -35.52
N ASN A 213 9.49 14.02 -35.43
CA ASN A 213 8.69 14.84 -36.33
C ASN A 213 8.22 16.11 -35.60
N ALA A 214 9.14 17.07 -35.46
CA ALA A 214 8.82 18.41 -34.95
C ALA A 214 7.77 19.16 -35.80
N ASP A 215 7.60 18.77 -37.07
CA ASP A 215 6.79 19.49 -38.06
C ASP A 215 5.55 18.71 -38.57
N SER A 216 5.24 17.54 -38.02
CA SER A 216 4.01 16.82 -38.39
C SER A 216 2.91 17.06 -37.35
N PRO A 217 1.78 17.71 -37.71
CA PRO A 217 0.65 17.93 -36.80
C PRO A 217 -0.05 16.63 -36.33
N SER A 218 0.41 15.46 -36.80
CA SER A 218 -0.23 14.16 -36.61
C SER A 218 0.49 13.19 -35.67
N THR A 219 1.67 13.52 -35.13
CA THR A 219 2.33 12.66 -34.13
C THR A 219 1.75 12.93 -32.74
N SER A 220 0.95 11.98 -32.25
CA SER A 220 0.18 12.12 -31.01
C SER A 220 0.97 11.75 -29.75
N SER A 221 2.19 11.23 -29.90
CA SER A 221 3.01 10.69 -28.81
C SER A 221 4.49 10.78 -29.14
N SER A 222 5.31 11.22 -28.19
CA SER A 222 6.78 11.27 -28.32
C SER A 222 7.45 10.76 -27.04
N MET A 223 8.68 10.26 -27.17
CA MET A 223 9.51 9.94 -26.01
C MET A 223 10.02 11.23 -25.38
N VAL A 224 9.81 11.39 -24.08
CA VAL A 224 10.31 12.54 -23.32
C VAL A 224 11.67 12.20 -22.74
N ASP A 225 12.67 13.06 -22.98
CA ASP A 225 13.97 12.97 -22.33
C ASP A 225 13.83 13.31 -20.84
N ILE A 226 14.21 12.36 -19.98
CA ILE A 226 14.12 12.51 -18.53
C ILE A 226 15.15 13.51 -17.99
N ASP A 227 16.28 13.69 -18.66
CA ASP A 227 17.32 14.62 -18.20
C ASP A 227 16.85 16.07 -18.38
N ALA A 228 15.97 16.35 -19.35
CA ALA A 228 15.29 17.64 -19.50
C ALA A 228 14.31 17.96 -18.35
N LEU A 229 13.90 16.94 -17.60
CA LEU A 229 12.99 17.03 -16.43
C LEU A 229 13.75 16.96 -15.09
N ALA A 230 15.08 16.99 -15.12
CA ALA A 230 15.89 16.95 -13.91
C ALA A 230 15.73 18.24 -13.08
N LEU A 231 15.60 18.07 -11.76
CA LEU A 231 15.57 19.18 -10.82
C LEU A 231 16.89 19.95 -10.85
N LYS A 232 16.78 21.28 -10.96
CA LYS A 232 17.89 22.21 -10.77
C LYS A 232 18.35 22.20 -9.29
N PRO A 233 19.60 22.62 -8.98
CA PRO A 233 20.16 22.54 -7.62
C PRO A 233 19.26 23.11 -6.52
N ASP A 234 18.69 24.31 -6.72
CA ASP A 234 17.80 24.93 -5.72
C ASP A 234 16.50 24.13 -5.51
N ALA A 235 15.94 23.58 -6.59
CA ALA A 235 14.73 22.75 -6.52
C ALA A 235 15.03 21.40 -5.87
N MET A 236 16.21 20.82 -6.14
CA MET A 236 16.70 19.62 -5.49
C MET A 236 16.86 19.81 -3.98
N ALA A 237 17.39 20.95 -3.53
CA ALA A 237 17.51 21.27 -2.10
C ALA A 237 16.13 21.35 -1.42
N ARG A 238 15.17 22.05 -2.03
CA ARG A 238 13.78 22.11 -1.52
C ARG A 238 13.09 20.76 -1.51
N TRP A 239 13.32 19.96 -2.55
CA TRP A 239 12.80 18.59 -2.62
C TRP A 239 13.36 17.74 -1.47
N ARG A 240 14.67 17.80 -1.23
CA ARG A 240 15.33 17.09 -0.12
C ARG A 240 14.72 17.46 1.23
N GLU A 241 14.56 18.76 1.49
CA GLU A 241 13.92 19.25 2.71
C GLU A 241 12.49 18.71 2.85
N THR A 242 11.73 18.67 1.75
CA THR A 242 10.35 18.15 1.78
C THR A 242 10.30 16.64 2.05
N VAL A 243 11.19 15.86 1.45
CA VAL A 243 11.24 14.40 1.66
C VAL A 243 11.60 14.08 3.11
N ILE A 244 12.64 14.71 3.65
CA ILE A 244 13.09 14.45 5.03
C ILE A 244 12.04 14.88 6.05
N ASN A 245 11.37 16.01 5.80
CA ASN A 245 10.32 16.56 6.68
C ASN A 245 8.91 16.10 6.28
N SER A 246 8.78 15.01 5.53
CA SER A 246 7.46 14.49 5.15
C SER A 246 6.68 14.08 6.40
N PRO A 247 5.47 14.62 6.61
CA PRO A 247 4.77 14.45 7.87
C PRO A 247 4.21 13.03 8.00
N SER A 248 4.38 12.40 9.17
CA SER A 248 3.73 11.12 9.49
C SER A 248 2.23 11.29 9.70
N ALA A 249 1.48 10.18 9.69
CA ALA A 249 0.02 10.22 9.88
C ALA A 249 -0.32 10.79 11.25
N SER A 250 0.46 10.42 12.27
CA SER A 250 0.34 10.97 13.62
C SER A 250 0.63 12.46 13.67
N SER A 251 1.65 12.95 12.95
CA SER A 251 1.97 14.38 12.93
C SER A 251 0.84 15.22 12.31
N ILE A 252 0.20 14.73 11.24
CA ILE A 252 -0.95 15.38 10.60
C ILE A 252 -2.16 15.38 11.54
N LYS A 253 -2.44 14.24 12.18
CA LYS A 253 -3.49 14.07 13.18
C LYS A 253 -3.38 15.13 14.28
N LEU A 254 -2.18 15.27 14.88
CA LEU A 254 -1.89 16.24 15.93
C LEU A 254 -1.95 17.70 15.45
N LYS A 255 -1.41 18.00 14.24
CA LYS A 255 -1.50 19.34 13.62
C LYS A 255 -2.94 19.78 13.40
N ARG A 256 -3.85 18.83 13.13
CA ARG A 256 -5.29 19.08 12.96
C ARG A 256 -6.08 19.06 14.28
N HIS A 257 -5.39 18.98 15.41
CA HIS A 257 -6.00 18.91 16.75
C HIS A 257 -6.96 17.73 16.93
N VAL A 258 -6.77 16.66 16.16
CA VAL A 258 -7.47 15.40 16.36
C VAL A 258 -6.72 14.64 17.45
N ARG A 259 -7.33 14.50 18.61
CA ARG A 259 -6.71 13.93 19.82
C ARG A 259 -7.71 13.06 20.54
N LEU A 260 -7.22 12.03 21.23
CA LEU A 260 -8.03 11.22 22.16
C LEU A 260 -8.12 11.87 23.55
N SER A 261 -7.06 12.56 23.97
CA SER A 261 -7.00 13.31 25.22
C SER A 261 -8.05 14.44 25.25
N THR A 262 -8.61 14.67 26.44
CA THR A 262 -9.65 15.67 26.65
C THR A 262 -9.53 16.31 28.03
N THR A 263 -9.91 17.58 28.13
CA THR A 263 -10.03 18.29 29.42
C THR A 263 -11.40 18.06 30.07
N LYS A 264 -12.34 17.41 29.37
CA LYS A 264 -13.66 17.09 29.90
C LYS A 264 -13.53 16.03 31.00
N THR A 265 -14.09 16.31 32.18
CA THR A 265 -14.12 15.37 33.31
C THR A 265 -15.12 14.23 33.13
N ARG A 266 -16.09 14.40 32.23
CA ARG A 266 -17.06 13.38 31.81
C ARG A 266 -17.38 13.55 30.33
N MET A 267 -17.55 12.43 29.63
CA MET A 267 -17.88 12.39 28.21
C MET A 267 -19.02 11.40 27.98
N GLY A 268 -19.97 11.75 27.12
CA GLY A 268 -20.99 10.82 26.67
C GLY A 268 -20.36 9.69 25.85
N ARG A 269 -20.96 8.50 25.90
CA ARG A 269 -20.46 7.33 25.15
C ARG A 269 -20.35 7.59 23.64
N ASP A 270 -21.34 8.26 23.06
CA ASP A 270 -21.36 8.56 21.63
C ASP A 270 -20.28 9.59 21.25
N ASP A 271 -20.08 10.61 22.08
CA ASP A 271 -18.99 11.58 21.90
C ASP A 271 -17.60 10.90 21.96
N LEU A 272 -17.43 9.96 22.88
CA LEU A 272 -16.19 9.18 23.02
C LEU A 272 -15.95 8.29 21.79
N LEU A 273 -17.00 7.62 21.29
CA LEU A 273 -16.93 6.82 20.08
C LEU A 273 -16.52 7.64 18.86
N ILE A 274 -17.09 8.84 18.70
CA ILE A 274 -16.73 9.77 17.64
C ILE A 274 -15.26 10.19 17.79
N GLN A 275 -14.82 10.55 18.99
CA GLN A 275 -13.45 10.97 19.22
C GLN A 275 -12.43 9.85 18.93
N ILE A 276 -12.70 8.61 19.36
CA ILE A 276 -11.87 7.45 19.02
C ILE A 276 -11.85 7.22 17.51
N THR A 277 -13.02 7.32 16.86
CA THR A 277 -13.14 7.17 15.41
C THR A 277 -12.25 8.19 14.69
N ASP A 278 -12.33 9.45 15.07
CA ASP A 278 -11.56 10.53 14.44
C ASP A 278 -10.07 10.25 14.50
N VAL A 279 -9.56 9.75 15.64
CA VAL A 279 -8.15 9.35 15.80
C VAL A 279 -7.81 8.15 14.91
N MET A 280 -8.63 7.09 14.93
CA MET A 280 -8.40 5.87 14.13
C MET A 280 -8.42 6.12 12.63
N VAL A 281 -9.18 7.11 12.16
CA VAL A 281 -9.23 7.51 10.74
C VAL A 281 -7.87 7.96 10.23
N TYR A 282 -7.06 8.63 11.05
CA TYR A 282 -5.69 8.99 10.69
C TYR A 282 -4.73 7.82 10.89
N ASP A 283 -4.82 7.15 12.05
CA ASP A 283 -3.85 6.12 12.43
C ASP A 283 -3.88 4.93 11.46
N LYS A 284 -5.04 4.54 10.91
CA LYS A 284 -5.11 3.47 9.89
C LYS A 284 -4.27 3.76 8.63
N HIS A 285 -3.85 5.00 8.39
CA HIS A 285 -2.98 5.39 7.27
C HIS A 285 -1.49 5.48 7.62
N GLY A 286 -1.12 5.16 8.87
CA GLY A 286 0.27 5.14 9.29
C GLY A 286 1.07 3.95 8.72
N LEU A 287 2.38 4.00 8.91
CA LEU A 287 3.30 2.96 8.42
C LEU A 287 3.30 1.76 9.36
N LEU A 288 3.25 0.57 8.76
CA LEU A 288 3.46 -0.70 9.44
C LEU A 288 4.83 -1.26 9.00
N ASP A 289 5.42 -2.11 9.83
CA ASP A 289 6.68 -2.79 9.52
C ASP A 289 6.46 -4.30 9.31
N LEU A 290 5.75 -4.63 8.23
CA LEU A 290 5.39 -6.01 7.89
C LEU A 290 6.55 -6.72 7.17
N ILE A 291 6.67 -8.03 7.39
CA ILE A 291 7.62 -8.88 6.63
C ILE A 291 7.21 -8.90 5.18
N LEU A 292 8.20 -8.87 4.31
CA LEU A 292 8.05 -9.17 2.91
C LEU A 292 8.83 -10.45 2.62
N TYR A 293 8.17 -11.38 1.92
CA TYR A 293 8.66 -12.75 1.76
C TYR A 293 9.28 -12.94 0.39
N HIS A 294 10.41 -13.64 0.29
CA HIS A 294 11.08 -13.87 -1.00
C HIS A 294 10.16 -14.48 -2.07
N HIS A 295 9.28 -15.40 -1.65
CA HIS A 295 8.31 -16.05 -2.52
C HIS A 295 7.04 -15.22 -2.78
N GLY A 296 6.97 -13.96 -2.32
CA GLY A 296 5.86 -13.02 -2.55
C GLY A 296 4.54 -13.41 -1.88
N HIS A 297 4.60 -14.06 -0.72
CA HIS A 297 3.41 -14.48 0.02
C HIS A 297 2.64 -13.34 0.67
N GLU A 298 3.28 -12.18 0.84
CA GLU A 298 2.61 -10.96 1.30
C GLU A 298 1.42 -10.53 0.42
N GLU A 299 1.37 -11.00 -0.83
CA GLU A 299 0.24 -10.75 -1.73
C GLU A 299 -1.09 -11.25 -1.13
N VAL A 300 -1.05 -12.34 -0.37
CA VAL A 300 -2.23 -12.93 0.29
C VAL A 300 -2.88 -11.96 1.26
N ARG A 301 -2.11 -11.12 1.97
CA ARG A 301 -2.65 -10.17 2.97
C ARG A 301 -3.12 -8.82 2.38
N LYS A 302 -2.82 -8.52 1.11
CA LYS A 302 -3.19 -7.22 0.49
C LYS A 302 -4.70 -6.91 0.54
N PRO A 303 -5.62 -7.87 0.24
CA PRO A 303 -7.05 -7.63 0.37
C PRO A 303 -7.48 -7.19 1.78
N ALA A 304 -7.03 -7.87 2.82
CA ALA A 304 -7.31 -7.53 4.22
C ALA A 304 -6.84 -6.11 4.56
N ARG A 305 -5.60 -5.76 4.20
CA ARG A 305 -5.06 -4.41 4.42
C ARG A 305 -5.89 -3.34 3.71
N LYS A 306 -6.30 -3.60 2.46
CA LYS A 306 -7.14 -2.68 1.68
C LYS A 306 -8.49 -2.45 2.34
N LEU A 307 -9.12 -3.48 2.89
CA LEU A 307 -10.39 -3.38 3.59
C LEU A 307 -10.28 -2.45 4.82
N ILE A 308 -9.29 -2.67 5.69
CA ILE A 308 -9.03 -1.80 6.86
C ILE A 308 -8.76 -0.35 6.40
N TRP A 309 -7.89 -0.17 5.41
CA TRP A 309 -7.58 1.16 4.86
C TRP A 309 -8.79 1.89 4.30
N SER A 310 -9.73 1.17 3.70
CA SER A 310 -10.91 1.74 3.05
C SER A 310 -12.07 2.03 4.00
N MET A 311 -11.98 1.63 5.28
CA MET A 311 -13.03 1.90 6.26
C MET A 311 -13.27 3.41 6.37
N VAL A 312 -14.53 3.80 6.19
CA VAL A 312 -15.00 5.18 6.35
C VAL A 312 -15.34 5.46 7.82
N PRO A 313 -15.34 6.73 8.27
CA PRO A 313 -15.60 7.07 9.68
C PRO A 313 -16.87 6.42 10.23
N GLN A 314 -17.97 6.46 9.48
CA GLN A 314 -19.25 5.87 9.88
C GLN A 314 -19.16 4.36 10.12
N GLN A 315 -18.39 3.66 9.29
CA GLN A 315 -18.14 2.22 9.46
C GLN A 315 -17.33 1.98 10.73
N ILE A 316 -16.25 2.73 10.94
CA ILE A 316 -15.43 2.62 12.16
C ILE A 316 -16.28 2.84 13.41
N THR A 317 -17.09 3.90 13.46
CA THR A 317 -17.96 4.18 14.60
C THR A 317 -18.97 3.06 14.85
N THR A 318 -19.60 2.54 13.79
CA THR A 318 -20.60 1.47 13.89
C THR A 318 -19.99 0.17 14.43
N GLU A 319 -18.86 -0.24 13.88
CA GLU A 319 -18.18 -1.46 14.31
C GLU A 319 -17.63 -1.30 15.74
N LEU A 320 -17.02 -0.16 16.08
CA LEU A 320 -16.61 0.13 17.46
C LEU A 320 -17.78 0.08 18.44
N ALA A 321 -18.96 0.62 18.07
CA ALA A 321 -20.14 0.55 18.92
C ALA A 321 -20.60 -0.89 19.17
N ALA A 322 -20.48 -1.77 18.17
CA ALA A 322 -20.73 -3.20 18.32
C ALA A 322 -19.75 -3.87 19.28
N TRP A 323 -18.49 -3.42 19.32
CA TRP A 323 -17.53 -3.88 20.33
C TRP A 323 -17.95 -3.55 21.76
N ILE A 324 -18.62 -2.42 21.97
CA ILE A 324 -19.24 -2.10 23.27
C ILE A 324 -20.50 -2.94 23.51
N GLY A 325 -21.19 -3.33 22.44
CA GLY A 325 -22.42 -4.13 22.47
C GLY A 325 -22.21 -5.63 22.72
N TYR A 326 -20.97 -6.15 22.71
CA TYR A 326 -20.68 -7.56 23.04
C TYR A 326 -21.00 -7.97 24.50
N GLY A 327 -21.63 -7.08 25.28
CA GLY A 327 -22.36 -7.40 26.51
C GLY A 327 -21.45 -7.86 27.65
N ALA A 328 -21.93 -8.77 28.52
CA ALA A 328 -21.25 -9.27 29.73
C ALA A 328 -19.85 -9.91 29.53
N ARG A 329 -19.33 -9.94 28.30
CA ARG A 329 -17.98 -10.38 27.92
C ARG A 329 -16.98 -9.23 27.81
N VAL A 330 -17.49 -8.00 27.87
CA VAL A 330 -16.78 -6.74 27.77
C VAL A 330 -16.90 -6.09 29.15
N PRO A 331 -15.81 -5.89 29.89
CA PRO A 331 -15.87 -5.16 31.16
C PRO A 331 -16.64 -3.83 31.02
N ASP A 332 -17.45 -3.47 32.03
CA ASP A 332 -18.20 -2.19 32.05
C ASP A 332 -17.28 -0.96 31.88
N ASP A 333 -15.97 -1.17 32.11
CA ASP A 333 -14.89 -0.21 32.03
C ASP A 333 -13.97 -0.42 30.81
N VAL A 334 -14.46 -1.00 29.70
CA VAL A 334 -13.61 -1.18 28.49
C VAL A 334 -13.01 0.12 27.97
N PHE A 335 -13.63 1.27 28.27
CA PHE A 335 -13.08 2.60 27.99
C PHE A 335 -12.35 3.28 29.17
N SER A 336 -12.12 2.54 30.25
CA SER A 336 -11.22 2.92 31.33
C SER A 336 -9.84 2.41 30.98
N PHE A 337 -8.96 3.31 30.54
CA PHE A 337 -7.60 2.97 30.15
C PHE A 337 -6.62 3.49 31.18
N SER A 338 -5.56 2.72 31.38
CA SER A 338 -4.45 3.05 32.26
C SER A 338 -3.13 2.71 31.57
N VAL A 339 -2.01 3.20 32.14
CA VAL A 339 -0.68 2.82 31.67
C VAL A 339 -0.44 1.31 31.79
N ALA A 340 -1.13 0.61 32.70
CA ALA A 340 -1.04 -0.84 32.84
C ALA A 340 -1.63 -1.62 31.65
N ASP A 341 -2.44 -0.97 30.81
CA ASP A 341 -2.97 -1.55 29.57
C ASP A 341 -1.94 -1.55 28.43
N ILE A 342 -0.81 -0.86 28.59
CA ILE A 342 0.29 -0.88 27.63
C ILE A 342 1.11 -2.15 27.91
N LEU A 343 0.98 -3.13 27.03
CA LEU A 343 1.56 -4.46 27.22
C LEU A 343 2.89 -4.63 26.51
N GLU A 344 3.76 -5.46 27.08
CA GLU A 344 5.00 -5.84 26.42
C GLU A 344 4.72 -6.50 25.05
N PRO A 345 5.48 -6.13 23.99
CA PRO A 345 5.27 -6.69 22.65
C PRO A 345 5.24 -8.22 22.61
N GLN A 346 6.05 -8.88 23.45
CA GLN A 346 6.12 -10.34 23.48
C GLN A 346 4.84 -10.99 24.01
N VAL A 347 4.17 -10.33 24.97
CA VAL A 347 2.87 -10.77 25.49
C VAL A 347 1.81 -10.64 24.40
N LEU A 348 1.77 -9.50 23.70
CA LEU A 348 0.86 -9.26 22.58
C LEU A 348 1.05 -10.31 21.48
N LYS A 349 2.30 -10.55 21.06
CA LYS A 349 2.64 -11.56 20.08
C LYS A 349 2.12 -12.94 20.48
N SER A 350 2.40 -13.39 21.70
CA SER A 350 1.94 -14.69 22.18
C SER A 350 0.41 -14.84 22.12
N ARG A 351 -0.34 -13.78 22.44
CA ARG A 351 -1.81 -13.78 22.33
C ARG A 351 -2.29 -13.87 20.89
N ALA A 352 -1.68 -13.10 19.99
CA ALA A 352 -2.05 -13.11 18.57
C ALA A 352 -1.66 -14.42 17.87
N ASP A 353 -0.47 -14.98 18.17
CA ASP A 353 -0.03 -16.28 17.65
C ASP A 353 -1.01 -17.40 18.08
N GLY A 354 -1.38 -17.42 19.36
CA GLY A 354 -2.33 -18.41 19.90
C GLY A 354 -3.70 -18.33 19.22
N LEU A 355 -4.19 -17.10 18.98
CA LEU A 355 -5.44 -16.90 18.24
C LEU A 355 -5.29 -17.31 16.77
N ALA A 356 -4.19 -16.95 16.11
CA ALA A 356 -3.94 -17.27 14.70
C ALA A 356 -3.98 -18.79 14.45
N ILE A 357 -3.37 -19.59 15.33
CA ILE A 357 -3.43 -21.07 15.22
C ILE A 357 -4.88 -21.56 15.17
N ARG A 358 -5.73 -21.12 16.11
CA ARG A 358 -7.14 -21.52 16.16
C ARG A 358 -7.95 -20.99 14.98
N VAL A 359 -7.70 -19.76 14.55
CA VAL A 359 -8.31 -19.20 13.33
C VAL A 359 -7.98 -20.09 12.12
N GLY A 360 -6.73 -20.52 11.99
CA GLY A 360 -6.30 -21.44 10.93
C GLY A 360 -7.09 -22.76 10.93
N GLU A 361 -7.34 -23.33 12.13
CA GLU A 361 -8.16 -24.53 12.30
C GLU A 361 -9.62 -24.30 11.87
N CYS A 362 -10.25 -23.20 12.29
CA CYS A 362 -11.61 -22.84 11.89
C CYS A 362 -11.73 -22.68 10.36
N LEU A 363 -10.77 -21.98 9.73
CA LEU A 363 -10.78 -21.74 8.29
C LEU A 363 -10.57 -23.02 7.48
N HIS A 364 -9.76 -23.95 7.98
CA HIS A 364 -9.58 -25.26 7.35
C HIS A 364 -10.90 -26.06 7.31
N VAL A 365 -11.67 -26.04 8.41
CA VAL A 365 -13.00 -26.68 8.47
C VAL A 365 -13.99 -25.98 7.52
N ALA A 366 -14.04 -24.63 7.54
CA ALA A 366 -14.92 -23.84 6.68
C ALA A 366 -14.66 -24.09 5.18
N THR A 367 -13.38 -24.23 4.80
CA THR A 367 -12.98 -24.50 3.41
C THR A 367 -13.52 -25.85 2.92
N ARG A 368 -13.45 -26.90 3.76
CA ARG A 368 -13.95 -28.25 3.41
C ARG A 368 -15.47 -28.35 3.29
N GLY A 369 -16.21 -27.46 3.95
CA GLY A 369 -17.68 -27.44 3.92
C GLY A 369 -18.30 -26.57 2.81
N SER A 370 -17.49 -25.80 2.08
CA SER A 370 -18.01 -24.77 1.16
C SER A 370 -18.12 -25.26 -0.29
N GLY A 371 -19.36 -25.48 -0.76
CA GLY A 371 -19.66 -25.87 -2.14
C GLY A 371 -20.18 -24.74 -3.04
N HIS A 372 -20.17 -23.48 -2.61
CA HIS A 372 -20.81 -22.35 -3.31
C HIS A 372 -19.84 -21.18 -3.53
N ALA A 373 -19.89 -20.56 -4.71
CA ALA A 373 -18.96 -19.50 -5.13
C ALA A 373 -18.91 -18.27 -4.19
N HIS A 374 -20.06 -17.82 -3.68
CA HIS A 374 -20.11 -16.71 -2.72
C HIS A 374 -19.51 -17.05 -1.34
N ALA A 375 -19.43 -18.34 -0.99
CA ALA A 375 -18.70 -18.77 0.21
C ALA A 375 -17.18 -18.75 -0.05
N ALA A 376 -16.75 -19.13 -1.26
CA ALA A 376 -15.35 -19.14 -1.64
C ALA A 376 -14.69 -17.75 -1.59
N ASP A 377 -15.37 -16.70 -2.08
CA ASP A 377 -14.83 -15.33 -2.02
C ASP A 377 -14.66 -14.82 -0.57
N ARG A 378 -15.60 -15.13 0.32
CA ARG A 378 -15.49 -14.77 1.75
C ARG A 378 -14.36 -15.54 2.43
N ILE A 379 -14.23 -16.84 2.15
CA ILE A 379 -13.14 -17.67 2.68
C ILE A 379 -11.78 -17.12 2.25
N ARG A 380 -11.63 -16.69 0.99
CA ARG A 380 -10.40 -16.03 0.52
C ARG A 380 -10.07 -14.76 1.28
N VAL A 381 -11.07 -13.92 1.57
CA VAL A 381 -10.89 -12.71 2.39
C VAL A 381 -10.48 -13.07 3.81
N TRP A 382 -11.06 -14.11 4.41
CA TRP A 382 -10.66 -14.55 5.75
C TRP A 382 -9.24 -15.13 5.80
N HIS A 383 -8.83 -15.90 4.78
CA HIS A 383 -7.42 -16.30 4.65
C HIS A 383 -6.49 -15.10 4.54
N SER A 384 -6.91 -14.03 3.85
CA SER A 384 -6.16 -12.77 3.78
C SER A 384 -5.99 -12.14 5.17
N PHE A 385 -7.04 -12.08 5.99
CA PHE A 385 -6.97 -11.56 7.36
C PHE A 385 -6.17 -12.47 8.29
N HIS A 386 -6.29 -13.78 8.14
CA HIS A 386 -5.50 -14.74 8.92
C HIS A 386 -4.00 -14.55 8.67
N GLN A 387 -3.58 -14.41 7.39
CA GLN A 387 -2.19 -14.11 7.08
C GLN A 387 -1.76 -12.75 7.63
N LEU A 388 -2.61 -11.72 7.53
CA LEU A 388 -2.34 -10.41 8.10
C LEU A 388 -2.14 -10.47 9.63
N LEU A 389 -2.91 -11.31 10.34
CA LEU A 389 -2.77 -11.50 11.79
C LEU A 389 -1.40 -12.08 12.16
N ILE A 390 -0.97 -13.12 11.44
CA ILE A 390 0.35 -13.75 11.64
C ILE A 390 1.47 -12.70 11.45
N ASP A 391 1.39 -11.94 10.35
CA ASP A 391 2.43 -10.98 10.00
C ASP A 391 2.49 -9.79 10.98
N LEU A 392 1.33 -9.34 11.48
CA LEU A 392 1.24 -8.29 12.49
C LEU A 392 1.72 -8.76 13.87
N ALA A 393 1.42 -10.01 14.24
CA ALA A 393 1.91 -10.61 15.48
C ALA A 393 3.45 -10.65 15.51
N GLU A 394 4.08 -10.88 14.37
CA GLU A 394 5.53 -10.78 14.24
C GLU A 394 6.02 -9.32 14.16
N SER A 395 5.26 -8.44 13.52
CA SER A 395 5.62 -7.01 13.41
C SER A 395 5.64 -6.29 14.76
N ILE A 396 4.75 -6.65 15.70
CA ILE A 396 4.63 -5.94 16.98
C ILE A 396 5.92 -5.97 17.80
N VAL A 397 6.69 -7.05 17.74
CA VAL A 397 7.97 -7.21 18.46
C VAL A 397 9.15 -6.52 17.80
N ARG A 398 8.98 -6.03 16.56
CA ARG A 398 10.01 -5.31 15.80
C ARG A 398 9.76 -3.82 15.70
N CYS A 399 8.72 -3.31 16.37
CA CYS A 399 8.42 -1.89 16.34
C CYS A 399 9.54 -1.06 16.99
N GLU A 400 10.35 -0.38 16.18
CA GLU A 400 11.42 0.51 16.66
C GLU A 400 10.89 1.86 17.18
N LYS A 401 9.70 2.27 16.71
CA LYS A 401 9.05 3.54 17.06
C LYS A 401 7.72 3.30 17.76
N VAL A 402 7.42 4.15 18.74
CA VAL A 402 6.12 4.14 19.45
C VAL A 402 4.95 4.30 18.49
N GLU A 403 5.10 5.14 17.45
CA GLU A 403 4.08 5.29 16.39
C GLU A 403 3.79 3.92 15.74
N THR A 404 4.79 3.20 15.24
CA THR A 404 4.59 1.88 14.61
C THR A 404 3.96 0.86 15.56
N TYR A 405 4.28 0.91 16.85
CA TYR A 405 3.66 0.06 17.87
C TYR A 405 2.16 0.36 18.04
N ILE A 406 1.78 1.63 18.17
CA ILE A 406 0.39 2.08 18.24
C ILE A 406 -0.39 1.58 17.01
N LEU A 407 0.18 1.80 15.83
CA LEU A 407 -0.44 1.45 14.56
C LEU A 407 -0.61 -0.06 14.40
N THR A 408 0.40 -0.84 14.78
CA THR A 408 0.33 -2.31 14.72
C THR A 408 -0.78 -2.83 15.63
N ASN A 409 -0.93 -2.28 16.85
CA ASN A 409 -2.04 -2.64 17.74
C ASN A 409 -3.42 -2.39 17.10
N LEU A 410 -3.61 -1.21 16.49
CA LEU A 410 -4.84 -0.87 15.78
C LEU A 410 -5.15 -1.85 14.65
N PHE A 411 -4.13 -2.22 13.87
CA PHE A 411 -4.30 -3.16 12.77
C PHE A 411 -4.60 -4.58 13.24
N VAL A 412 -4.00 -5.05 14.34
CA VAL A 412 -4.33 -6.36 14.92
C VAL A 412 -5.78 -6.38 15.38
N PHE A 413 -6.23 -5.34 16.09
CA PHE A 413 -7.63 -5.20 16.52
C PHE A 413 -8.61 -5.32 15.35
N TRP A 414 -8.42 -4.54 14.29
CA TRP A 414 -9.29 -4.60 13.10
C TRP A 414 -9.21 -5.92 12.34
N THR A 415 -8.03 -6.53 12.32
CA THR A 415 -7.84 -7.86 11.71
C THR A 415 -8.66 -8.90 12.46
N ILE A 416 -8.61 -8.90 13.80
CA ILE A 416 -9.41 -9.79 14.65
C ILE A 416 -10.90 -9.55 14.43
N HIS A 417 -11.34 -8.29 14.43
CA HIS A 417 -12.74 -7.93 14.18
C HIS A 417 -13.29 -8.57 12.89
N HIS A 418 -12.55 -8.48 11.79
CA HIS A 418 -12.96 -9.07 10.52
C HIS A 418 -12.90 -10.60 10.48
N LEU A 419 -12.12 -11.22 11.38
CA LEU A 419 -12.06 -12.67 11.52
C LEU A 419 -13.21 -13.22 12.36
N LEU A 420 -13.74 -12.47 13.34
CA LEU A 420 -14.79 -12.96 14.27
C LEU A 420 -15.96 -13.70 13.59
N PRO A 421 -16.53 -13.23 12.45
CA PRO A 421 -17.64 -13.92 11.79
C PRO A 421 -17.27 -15.29 11.19
N ALA A 422 -15.99 -15.58 11.04
CA ALA A 422 -15.48 -16.84 10.48
C ALA A 422 -15.21 -17.92 11.54
N LEU A 423 -15.31 -17.58 12.82
CA LEU A 423 -14.88 -18.42 13.93
C LEU A 423 -16.05 -19.18 14.54
N ASP A 424 -15.78 -20.36 15.07
CA ASP A 424 -16.72 -21.03 15.96
C ASP A 424 -16.92 -20.23 17.26
N SER A 425 -17.93 -20.58 18.05
CA SER A 425 -18.28 -19.80 19.24
C SER A 425 -17.16 -19.74 20.30
N GLU A 426 -16.32 -20.77 20.43
CA GLU A 426 -15.24 -20.78 21.43
C GLU A 426 -14.10 -19.86 20.97
N THR A 427 -13.67 -20.03 19.73
CA THR A 427 -12.60 -19.26 19.13
C THR A 427 -13.02 -17.79 18.94
N ALA A 428 -14.29 -17.52 18.66
CA ALA A 428 -14.84 -16.15 18.61
C ALA A 428 -14.77 -15.46 19.98
N MET A 429 -15.03 -16.16 21.09
CA MET A 429 -14.88 -15.59 22.43
C MET A 429 -13.44 -15.22 22.73
N GLN A 430 -12.49 -16.11 22.42
CA GLN A 430 -11.07 -15.83 22.57
C GLN A 430 -10.64 -14.66 21.65
N GLY A 431 -11.19 -14.59 20.44
CA GLY A 431 -10.99 -13.47 19.53
C GLY A 431 -11.46 -12.14 20.13
N VAL A 432 -12.63 -12.10 20.78
CA VAL A 432 -13.12 -10.91 21.47
C VAL A 432 -12.18 -10.50 22.62
N GLU A 433 -11.75 -11.44 23.46
CA GLU A 433 -10.82 -11.17 24.56
C GLU A 433 -9.50 -10.58 24.08
N VAL A 434 -8.88 -11.21 23.07
CA VAL A 434 -7.63 -10.72 22.47
C VAL A 434 -7.86 -9.38 21.78
N GLY A 435 -8.97 -9.19 21.07
CA GLY A 435 -9.31 -7.93 20.42
C GLY A 435 -9.45 -6.76 21.40
N ILE A 436 -10.13 -6.97 22.53
CA ILE A 436 -10.25 -5.95 23.60
C ILE A 436 -8.86 -5.57 24.13
N LEU A 437 -8.00 -6.56 24.35
CA LEU A 437 -6.63 -6.33 24.82
C LEU A 437 -5.84 -5.43 23.84
N TYR A 438 -5.92 -5.69 22.54
CA TYR A 438 -5.28 -4.85 21.52
C TYR A 438 -5.90 -3.45 21.42
N LEU A 439 -7.23 -3.33 21.55
CA LEU A 439 -7.93 -2.04 21.55
C LEU A 439 -7.50 -1.18 22.74
N ARG A 440 -7.47 -1.75 23.94
CA ARG A 440 -7.05 -1.06 25.16
C ARG A 440 -5.60 -0.63 25.08
N CYS A 441 -4.72 -1.53 24.61
CA CYS A 441 -3.31 -1.24 24.42
C CYS A 441 -3.10 -0.10 23.41
N TYR A 442 -3.84 -0.09 22.29
CA TYR A 442 -3.85 1.02 21.33
C TYR A 442 -4.25 2.34 21.98
N LEU A 443 -5.41 2.39 22.65
CA LEU A 443 -5.96 3.62 23.22
C LEU A 443 -5.09 4.18 24.36
N ALA A 444 -4.58 3.31 25.25
CA ALA A 444 -3.66 3.69 26.32
C ALA A 444 -2.34 4.26 25.75
N SER A 445 -1.80 3.63 24.70
CA SER A 445 -0.56 4.09 24.06
C SER A 445 -0.74 5.44 23.35
N VAL A 446 -1.88 5.67 22.69
CA VAL A 446 -2.23 6.98 22.10
C VAL A 446 -2.29 8.05 23.19
N LEU A 447 -3.02 7.79 24.29
CA LEU A 447 -3.14 8.73 25.40
C LEU A 447 -1.78 9.07 26.03
N LEU A 448 -0.91 8.07 26.20
CA LEU A 448 0.44 8.28 26.72
C LEU A 448 1.24 9.24 25.83
N VAL A 449 1.24 9.02 24.52
CA VAL A 449 1.96 9.88 23.56
C VAL A 449 1.38 11.29 23.51
N GLU A 450 0.07 11.44 23.64
CA GLU A 450 -0.56 12.77 23.68
C GLU A 450 -0.32 13.53 24.99
N SER A 451 0.09 12.84 26.06
CA SER A 451 0.40 13.42 27.37
C SER A 451 1.87 13.79 27.57
N ALA A 452 2.76 13.28 26.70
CA ALA A 452 4.19 13.59 26.68
C ALA A 452 4.46 14.87 25.86
#